data_AF-A0AAE1V8R2-F1
#
_entry.id   AF-A0AAE1V8R2-F1
#
_cell.length_a   1.000
_cell.length_b   1.000
_cell.length_c   1.000
_cell.angle_alpha   90.00
_cell.angle_beta   90.00
_cell.angle_gamma   90.00
#
_symmetry.space_group_name_H-M   'P 1'
#
loop_
_entity.id
_entity.type
_entity.pdbx_description
1 polymer ?
#
loop_
_entity_poly.entity_id
_entity_poly.type
_entity_poly.pdbx_seq_one_letter_code
_entity_poly.pdbx_strand_id
1 'polypeptide(L)'
;MDKSALKQQLDRIKSLEDEGLVDCYFQLSCSMKEDHGPSFFLDLVLNFLHDARTVMQHMATVLIGACKVAKECYDFIRAIDSKPKDECLQALRNIKREYHDLQSKLESVIQFFILNTTEVTTR
;
A
#
# COMPACT_ATOMS: atom_id res chain seq x y z
N MET A 1 12.46 13.15 24.25
CA MET A 1 11.35 12.55 23.49
C MET A 1 10.13 12.53 24.41
N ASP A 2 9.03 13.17 24.01
CA ASP A 2 7.87 13.43 24.88
C ASP A 2 7.07 12.14 25.16
N LYS A 3 6.80 11.84 26.44
CA LYS A 3 6.09 10.61 26.87
C LYS A 3 4.67 10.53 26.28
N SER A 4 4.06 11.69 26.01
CA SER A 4 2.73 11.79 25.40
C SER A 4 2.70 11.28 23.95
N ALA A 5 3.72 11.65 23.16
CA ALA A 5 3.85 11.24 21.77
C ALA A 5 4.12 9.74 21.63
N LEU A 6 4.91 9.15 22.53
CA LEU A 6 5.17 7.70 22.53
C LEU A 6 3.90 6.90 22.83
N LYS A 7 3.12 7.36 23.81
CA LYS A 7 1.85 6.73 24.18
C LYS A 7 0.86 6.78 23.02
N GLN A 8 0.76 7.93 22.34
CA GLN A 8 -0.10 8.07 21.17
C GLN A 8 0.30 7.12 20.02
N GLN A 9 1.59 6.89 19.79
CA GLN A 9 2.05 5.92 18.78
C GLN A 9 1.71 4.48 19.18
N LEU A 10 1.83 4.15 20.46
CA LEU A 10 1.47 2.84 20.99
C LEU A 10 -0.04 2.57 20.86
N ASP A 11 -0.86 3.59 21.14
CA ASP A 11 -2.31 3.51 20.99
C ASP A 11 -2.72 3.30 19.52
N ARG A 12 -2.00 3.92 18.58
CA ARG A 12 -2.19 3.67 17.14
C ARG A 12 -1.84 2.25 16.74
N ILE A 13 -0.74 1.70 17.23
CA ILE A 13 -0.34 0.31 16.95
C ILE A 13 -1.39 -0.68 17.46
N LYS A 14 -1.93 -0.44 18.67
CA LYS A 14 -3.02 -1.25 19.22
C LYS A 14 -4.29 -1.18 18.38
N SER A 15 -4.67 0.00 17.90
CA SER A 15 -5.81 0.16 16.98
C SER A 15 -5.66 -0.71 15.73
N LEU A 16 -4.45 -0.81 15.16
CA LEU A 16 -4.21 -1.65 13.99
C LEU A 16 -4.45 -3.15 14.28
N GLU A 17 -4.13 -3.62 15.48
CA GLU A 17 -4.39 -5.00 15.90
C GLU A 17 -5.87 -5.23 16.19
N ASP A 18 -6.53 -4.31 16.87
CA ASP A 18 -7.97 -4.38 17.17
C ASP A 18 -8.81 -4.37 15.89
N GLU A 19 -8.35 -3.66 14.85
CA GLU A 19 -8.93 -3.64 13.50
C GLU A 19 -8.58 -4.88 12.66
N GLY A 20 -7.66 -5.73 13.13
CA GLY A 20 -7.18 -6.91 12.41
C GLY A 20 -6.31 -6.61 11.19
N LEU A 21 -5.77 -5.39 11.08
CA LEU A 21 -4.88 -4.98 10.00
C LEU A 21 -3.46 -5.55 10.16
N VAL A 22 -3.07 -5.81 11.40
CA VAL A 22 -1.83 -6.49 11.79
C VAL A 22 -2.13 -7.48 12.91
N ASP A 23 -1.24 -8.43 13.15
CA ASP A 23 -1.35 -9.39 14.24
C ASP A 23 -0.33 -9.10 15.36
N CYS A 24 -0.30 -9.96 16.38
CA CYS A 24 0.62 -9.82 17.50
C CYS A 24 2.12 -9.87 17.11
N TYR A 25 2.47 -10.36 15.91
CA TYR A 25 3.85 -10.28 15.42
C TYR A 25 4.28 -8.84 15.13
N PHE A 26 3.35 -7.93 14.83
CA PHE A 26 3.67 -6.54 14.59
C PHE A 26 4.11 -5.80 15.87
N GLN A 27 3.45 -6.08 17.00
CA GLN A 27 3.91 -5.64 18.33
C GLN A 27 5.26 -6.25 18.74
N LEU A 28 5.46 -7.54 18.46
CA LEU A 28 6.76 -8.18 18.68
C LEU A 28 7.86 -7.46 17.88
N SER A 29 7.57 -7.15 16.61
CA SER A 29 8.46 -6.42 15.71
C SER A 29 8.73 -4.98 16.17
N CYS A 30 7.73 -4.30 16.74
CA CYS A 30 7.89 -2.99 17.36
C CYS A 30 8.85 -3.03 18.57
N SER A 31 8.84 -4.14 19.31
CA SER A 31 9.59 -4.32 20.57
C SER A 31 11.04 -4.75 20.34
N MET A 32 11.35 -5.31 19.16
CA MET A 32 12.72 -5.69 18.73
C MET A 32 13.70 -4.50 18.60
N LYS A 33 13.25 -3.25 18.82
CA LYS A 33 14.12 -2.06 18.91
C LYS A 33 15.18 -2.17 20.02
N GLU A 34 14.93 -3.00 21.04
CA GLU A 34 15.83 -3.19 22.19
C GLU A 34 17.05 -4.05 21.85
N ASP A 35 16.94 -5.01 20.93
CA ASP A 35 18.03 -5.93 20.54
C ASP A 35 18.75 -5.54 19.24
N HIS A 36 18.08 -4.85 18.31
CA HIS A 36 18.60 -4.57 16.96
C HIS A 36 18.76 -3.06 16.65
N GLY A 37 18.58 -2.21 17.66
CA GLY A 37 18.75 -0.77 17.55
C GLY A 37 17.49 -0.02 17.07
N PRO A 38 17.54 1.33 17.14
CA PRO A 38 16.36 2.18 17.04
C PRO A 38 15.70 2.21 15.65
N SER A 39 16.42 1.79 14.61
CA SER A 39 15.97 1.87 13.21
C SER A 39 15.39 0.58 12.65
N PHE A 40 15.61 -0.57 13.30
CA PHE A 40 15.22 -1.89 12.75
C PHE A 40 13.75 -1.95 12.33
N PHE A 41 12.84 -1.53 13.23
CA PHE A 41 11.41 -1.52 12.94
C PHE A 41 11.05 -0.57 11.80
N LEU A 42 11.72 0.58 11.72
CA LEU A 42 11.50 1.53 10.62
C LEU A 42 11.95 0.92 9.29
N ASP A 43 13.13 0.32 9.26
CA ASP A 43 13.69 -0.32 8.06
C ASP A 43 12.82 -1.51 7.62
N LEU A 44 12.32 -2.33 8.56
CA LEU A 44 11.38 -3.42 8.29
C LEU A 44 10.11 -2.90 7.60
N VAL A 45 9.47 -1.88 8.16
CA VAL A 45 8.25 -1.29 7.60
C VAL A 45 8.51 -0.67 6.23
N LEU A 46 9.62 0.04 6.06
CA LEU A 46 9.99 0.66 4.77
C LEU A 46 10.28 -0.40 3.70
N ASN A 47 11.00 -1.47 4.04
CA ASN A 47 11.29 -2.57 3.12
C ASN A 47 10.01 -3.31 2.71
N PHE A 48 9.13 -3.62 3.66
CA PHE A 48 7.83 -4.22 3.35
C PHE A 48 7.03 -3.35 2.36
N LEU A 49 6.96 -2.03 2.62
CA LEU A 49 6.25 -1.11 1.73
C LEU A 49 6.89 -1.01 0.35
N HIS A 50 8.22 -1.00 0.28
CA HIS A 50 8.97 -1.01 -0.97
C HIS A 50 8.68 -2.27 -1.80
N ASP A 51 8.74 -3.45 -1.18
CA ASP A 51 8.54 -4.73 -1.86
C ASP A 51 7.10 -4.89 -2.35
N ALA A 52 6.12 -4.60 -1.50
CA ALA A 52 4.70 -4.62 -1.87
C ALA A 52 4.42 -3.71 -3.08
N ARG A 53 5.10 -2.56 -3.15
CA ARG A 53 4.96 -1.59 -4.24
C ARG A 53 5.66 -2.01 -5.51
N THR A 54 6.81 -2.65 -5.41
CA THR A 54 7.51 -3.25 -6.56
C THR A 54 6.64 -4.31 -7.21
N VAL A 55 6.04 -5.20 -6.41
CA VAL A 55 5.09 -6.22 -6.91
C VAL A 55 3.88 -5.57 -7.57
N MET A 56 3.27 -4.55 -6.94
CA MET A 56 2.14 -3.82 -7.50
C MET A 56 2.50 -3.12 -8.82
N GLN A 57 3.67 -2.49 -8.90
CA GLN A 57 4.17 -1.87 -10.12
C GLN A 57 4.33 -2.90 -11.25
N HIS A 58 4.95 -4.05 -10.95
CA HIS A 58 5.13 -5.13 -11.91
C HIS A 58 3.78 -5.68 -12.41
N MET A 59 2.82 -5.91 -11.50
CA MET A 59 1.48 -6.35 -11.89
C MET A 59 0.79 -5.31 -12.80
N ALA A 60 0.92 -4.02 -12.44
CA ALA A 60 0.35 -2.93 -13.22
C ALA A 60 0.95 -2.85 -14.62
N THR A 61 2.28 -2.98 -14.77
CA THR A 61 2.94 -2.86 -16.08
C THR A 61 2.79 -4.11 -16.95
N VAL A 62 2.97 -5.31 -16.36
CA VAL A 62 3.08 -6.57 -17.13
C VAL A 62 1.72 -7.13 -17.52
N LEU A 63 0.70 -7.03 -16.65
CA LEU A 63 -0.56 -7.73 -16.87
C LEU A 63 -1.54 -6.92 -17.73
N ILE A 64 -1.76 -5.66 -17.37
CA ILE A 64 -2.86 -4.86 -17.93
C ILE A 64 -2.43 -3.49 -18.45
N GLY A 65 -1.15 -3.13 -18.36
CA GLY A 65 -0.66 -1.83 -18.79
C GLY A 65 -1.26 -0.64 -18.03
N ALA A 66 -1.47 -0.77 -16.72
CA ALA A 66 -1.99 0.25 -15.83
C ALA A 66 -0.96 1.38 -15.57
N CYS A 67 -0.65 2.16 -16.61
CA CYS A 67 0.44 3.13 -16.64
C CYS A 67 0.44 4.14 -15.49
N LYS A 68 -0.73 4.63 -15.08
CA LYS A 68 -0.83 5.62 -13.99
C LYS A 68 -0.49 5.00 -12.63
N VAL A 69 -1.03 3.82 -12.33
CA VAL A 69 -0.72 3.10 -11.09
C VAL A 69 0.76 2.73 -11.05
N ALA A 70 1.31 2.26 -12.17
CA ALA A 70 2.73 1.93 -12.29
C ALA A 70 3.65 3.13 -12.04
N LYS A 71 3.32 4.29 -12.63
CA LYS A 71 4.06 5.55 -12.42
C LYS A 71 4.03 5.98 -10.95
N GLU A 72 2.86 6.00 -10.32
CA GLU A 72 2.77 6.45 -8.93
C GLU A 72 3.48 5.46 -7.98
N CYS A 73 3.51 4.16 -8.29
CA CYS A 73 4.33 3.18 -7.55
C CYS A 73 5.83 3.47 -7.68
N TYR A 74 6.30 3.81 -8.88
CA TYR A 74 7.69 4.23 -9.11
C TYR A 74 8.06 5.49 -8.31
N ASP A 75 7.19 6.49 -8.34
CA ASP A 75 7.40 7.75 -7.60
C ASP A 75 7.44 7.50 -6.08
N PHE A 76 6.63 6.57 -5.57
CA PHE A 76 6.68 6.16 -4.15
C PHE A 76 7.97 5.42 -3.78
N ILE A 77 8.44 4.49 -4.61
CA ILE A 77 9.71 3.78 -4.38
C ILE A 77 10.85 4.79 -4.26
N ARG A 78 10.92 5.76 -5.19
CA ARG A 78 11.91 6.84 -5.13
C ARG A 78 11.79 7.70 -3.87
N ALA A 79 10.58 7.96 -3.39
CA ALA A 79 10.36 8.73 -2.18
C ALA A 79 10.82 7.99 -0.90
N ILE A 80 10.68 6.66 -0.86
CA ILE A 80 11.25 5.86 0.23
C ILE A 80 12.77 6.02 0.25
N ASP A 81 13.42 5.94 -0.91
CA ASP A 81 14.87 6.05 -1.03
C ASP A 81 15.39 7.43 -0.62
N SER A 82 14.66 8.51 -0.92
CA SER A 82 15.06 9.88 -0.60
C SER A 82 14.79 10.29 0.86
N LYS A 83 13.97 9.54 1.61
CA LYS A 83 13.54 9.76 3.03
C LYS A 83 12.63 10.97 3.40
N PRO A 84 12.03 11.79 2.51
CA PRO A 84 11.05 12.80 2.90
C PRO A 84 9.68 12.18 3.18
N LYS A 85 9.19 12.34 4.41
CA LYS A 85 7.89 11.79 4.86
C LYS A 85 6.70 12.30 4.03
N ASP A 86 6.71 13.58 3.65
CA ASP A 86 5.58 14.21 2.96
C ASP A 86 5.42 13.70 1.52
N GLU A 87 6.53 13.41 0.84
CA GLU A 87 6.51 12.85 -0.51
C GLU A 87 6.00 11.41 -0.50
N CYS A 88 6.44 10.59 0.46
CA CYS A 88 5.90 9.23 0.64
C CYS A 88 4.38 9.26 0.84
N LEU A 89 3.90 10.11 1.76
CA LEU A 89 2.46 10.24 2.02
C LEU A 89 1.69 10.74 0.79
N GLN A 90 2.23 11.69 0.04
CA GLN A 90 1.60 12.17 -1.19
C GLN A 90 1.55 11.09 -2.26
N ALA A 91 2.63 10.34 -2.47
CA ALA A 91 2.67 9.26 -3.43
C ALA A 91 1.72 8.12 -3.05
N LEU A 92 1.60 7.76 -1.76
CA LEU A 92 0.57 6.81 -1.28
C LEU A 92 -0.84 7.27 -1.63
N ARG A 93 -1.16 8.55 -1.43
CA ARG A 93 -2.47 9.14 -1.76
C ARG A 93 -2.74 9.05 -3.27
N ASN A 94 -1.75 9.37 -4.09
CA ASN A 94 -1.89 9.29 -5.54
C ASN A 94 -2.14 7.86 -6.00
N ILE A 95 -1.36 6.88 -5.49
CA ILE A 95 -1.57 5.46 -5.84
C ILE A 95 -2.99 5.02 -5.49
N LYS A 96 -3.48 5.35 -4.29
CA LYS A 96 -4.86 5.02 -3.89
C LYS A 96 -5.88 5.61 -4.86
N ARG A 97 -5.70 6.86 -5.28
CA ARG A 97 -6.59 7.54 -6.23
C ARG A 97 -6.57 6.87 -7.61
N GLU A 98 -5.38 6.66 -8.18
CA GLU A 98 -5.25 6.09 -9.52
C GLU A 98 -5.71 4.62 -9.56
N TYR A 99 -5.48 3.85 -8.48
CA TYR A 99 -6.00 2.49 -8.38
C TYR A 99 -7.54 2.47 -8.36
N HIS A 100 -8.17 3.33 -7.57
CA HIS A 100 -9.62 3.40 -7.50
C HIS A 100 -10.27 3.87 -8.82
N ASP A 101 -9.66 4.85 -9.51
CA ASP A 101 -10.10 5.27 -10.85
C ASP A 101 -10.03 4.13 -11.86
N LEU A 102 -8.92 3.39 -11.86
CA LEU A 102 -8.74 2.23 -12.73
C LEU A 102 -9.76 1.12 -12.39
N GLN A 103 -9.92 0.80 -11.11
CA GLN A 103 -10.85 -0.22 -10.64
C GLN A 103 -12.27 0.07 -11.13
N SER A 104 -12.79 1.29 -10.90
CA SER A 104 -14.14 1.67 -11.32
C SER A 104 -14.36 1.55 -12.83
N LYS A 105 -13.34 1.90 -13.64
CA LYS A 105 -13.40 1.77 -15.10
C LYS A 105 -13.37 0.31 -15.54
N LEU A 106 -12.52 -0.52 -14.93
CA LEU A 106 -12.46 -1.95 -15.23
C LEU A 106 -13.76 -2.67 -14.82
N GLU A 107 -14.35 -2.31 -13.68
CA GLU A 107 -15.66 -2.82 -13.27
C GLU A 107 -16.75 -2.47 -14.28
N SER A 108 -16.75 -1.24 -14.81
CA SER A 108 -17.66 -0.82 -15.88
C SER A 108 -17.46 -1.64 -17.16
N VAL A 109 -16.21 -1.93 -17.52
CA VAL A 109 -15.87 -2.79 -18.67
C VAL A 109 -16.35 -4.23 -18.45
N ILE A 110 -16.10 -4.79 -17.26
CA ILE A 110 -16.57 -6.14 -16.88
C ILE A 110 -18.10 -6.21 -16.95
N GLN A 111 -18.80 -5.22 -16.39
CA GLN A 111 -20.25 -5.15 -16.42
C GLN A 111 -20.78 -5.09 -17.86
N PHE A 112 -20.16 -4.29 -18.72
CA PHE A 112 -20.50 -4.24 -20.14
C PHE A 112 -20.34 -5.63 -20.79
N PHE A 113 -19.22 -6.31 -20.59
CA PHE A 113 -19.01 -7.63 -21.18
C PHE A 113 -19.98 -8.69 -20.65
N ILE A 114 -20.31 -8.68 -19.36
CA ILE A 114 -21.28 -9.61 -18.76
C ILE A 114 -22.67 -9.41 -19.36
N LEU A 115 -23.14 -8.16 -19.49
CA LEU A 115 -24.47 -7.89 -20.02
C LEU A 115 -24.58 -8.23 -21.52
N ASN A 116 -23.56 -7.92 -22.31
CA ASN A 116 -23.58 -8.11 -23.77
C ASN A 116 -23.23 -9.54 -24.23
N THR A 117 -22.67 -10.40 -23.37
CA THR A 117 -22.45 -11.82 -23.72
C THR A 117 -23.71 -12.68 -23.58
N THR A 118 -24.75 -12.21 -22.88
CA THR A 118 -26.03 -12.92 -22.77
C THR A 118 -26.89 -12.88 -24.05
N GLU A 119 -26.60 -11.98 -24.99
CA GLU A 119 -27.38 -11.84 -26.23
C GLU A 119 -26.88 -12.71 -27.41
N VAL A 120 -25.70 -13.33 -27.31
CA VAL A 120 -25.05 -14.01 -28.45
C VAL A 120 -25.36 -15.51 -28.53
N THR A 121 -25.88 -16.15 -27.48
CA THR A 121 -26.17 -17.61 -27.47
C THR A 121 -27.57 -17.97 -28.01
N THR A 122 -28.28 -17.04 -28.65
CA THR A 122 -29.64 -17.30 -29.20
C THR A 122 -29.79 -16.94 -30.68
N ARG A 123 -28.74 -17.12 -31.49
CA ARG A 123 -28.86 -17.07 -32.95
C ARG A 123 -28.10 -18.21 -33.62
#